data_AF-A0A1G1A3N1-F1
#
_entry.id   AF-A0A1G1A3N1-F1
#
_cell.length_a   1.000
_cell.length_b   1.000
_cell.length_c   1.000
_cell.angle_alpha   90.00
_cell.angle_beta   90.00
_cell.angle_gamma   90.00
#
_symmetry.space_group_name_H-M   'P 1'
#
loop_
_entity.id
_entity.type
_entity.pdbx_description
1 polymer ?
#
loop_
_entity_poly.entity_id
_entity_poly.type
_entity_poly.pdbx_seq_one_letter_code
_entity_poly.pdbx_strand_id
1 'polypeptide(L)'
;MVLFGCGKSGPYISVGPGSSDFRTVLAGTYAINRTSPQDITISGGRSRIADIVVECNTDGRFIIAKRQGLRRRSPNDPKDTFEEPDPNLFDYWILDTVSEILVGPLSLDEFKTKRTELGIQTSLELKDVESFNKWKKVPNKISERTS
;
A
#
# COMPACT_ATOMS: atom_id res chain seq x y z
N MET A 1 4.75 -54.72 -12.88
CA MET A 1 4.96 -53.83 -14.05
C MET A 1 4.01 -52.65 -13.90
N VAL A 2 4.57 -51.44 -13.93
CA VAL A 2 3.99 -50.13 -13.59
C VAL A 2 2.98 -49.73 -14.69
N LEU A 3 1.83 -49.09 -14.40
CA LEU A 3 1.75 -47.62 -14.36
C LEU A 3 0.42 -47.10 -13.78
N PHE A 4 0.58 -46.15 -12.87
CA PHE A 4 -0.42 -45.20 -12.39
C PHE A 4 -0.91 -44.29 -13.53
N GLY A 5 -2.21 -44.02 -13.56
CA GLY A 5 -2.83 -42.94 -14.35
C GLY A 5 -3.61 -42.00 -13.44
N CYS A 6 -2.90 -41.14 -12.71
CA CYS A 6 -3.48 -40.05 -11.95
C CYS A 6 -4.05 -39.01 -12.93
N GLY A 7 -5.39 -38.98 -13.08
CA GLY A 7 -6.10 -37.98 -13.86
C GLY A 7 -5.91 -36.61 -13.23
N LYS A 8 -5.05 -35.81 -13.83
CA LYS A 8 -4.72 -34.44 -13.40
C LYS A 8 -5.99 -33.59 -13.40
N SER A 9 -6.53 -33.30 -12.22
CA SER A 9 -7.33 -32.11 -11.99
C SER A 9 -6.43 -30.90 -12.23
N GLY A 10 -6.49 -30.34 -13.45
CA GLY A 10 -5.83 -29.09 -13.75
C GLY A 10 -6.28 -28.02 -12.75
N PRO A 11 -5.37 -27.17 -12.23
CA PRO A 11 -5.79 -26.09 -11.36
C PRO A 11 -6.72 -25.18 -12.17
N TYR A 12 -7.95 -25.03 -11.71
CA TYR A 12 -8.82 -23.95 -12.17
C TYR A 12 -8.14 -22.63 -11.83
N ILE A 13 -7.49 -22.01 -12.81
CA ILE A 13 -6.97 -20.65 -12.69
C ILE A 13 -8.17 -19.73 -12.85
N SER A 14 -8.83 -19.41 -11.74
CA SER A 14 -9.79 -18.31 -11.69
C SER A 14 -8.99 -17.00 -11.75
N VAL A 15 -8.82 -16.45 -12.96
CA VAL A 15 -8.30 -15.09 -13.15
C VAL A 15 -9.49 -14.14 -13.10
N GLY A 16 -9.95 -13.83 -11.87
CA GLY A 16 -10.89 -12.75 -11.61
C GLY A 16 -10.14 -11.44 -11.31
N PRO A 17 -10.67 -10.26 -11.67
CA PRO A 17 -10.05 -8.97 -11.37
C PRO A 17 -10.27 -8.65 -9.89
N GLY A 18 -9.51 -9.31 -9.03
CA GLY A 18 -9.57 -9.13 -7.58
C GLY A 18 -8.16 -8.82 -7.11
N SER A 19 -7.92 -7.57 -6.80
CA SER A 19 -6.65 -7.07 -6.32
C SER A 19 -6.27 -7.83 -5.05
N SER A 20 -5.34 -8.78 -5.17
CA SER A 20 -5.00 -9.69 -4.08
C SER A 20 -4.65 -8.91 -2.82
N ASP A 21 -5.26 -9.33 -1.72
CA ASP A 21 -4.85 -8.93 -0.38
C ASP A 21 -3.38 -9.23 -0.21
N PHE A 22 -2.64 -8.32 0.41
CA PHE A 22 -1.25 -8.56 0.73
C PHE A 22 -0.83 -7.81 1.98
N ARG A 23 0.20 -8.37 2.62
CA ARG A 23 0.87 -7.76 3.75
C ARG A 23 2.37 -7.72 3.51
N THR A 24 2.95 -6.53 3.59
CA THR A 24 4.40 -6.35 3.41
C THR A 24 4.96 -5.51 4.54
N VAL A 25 5.96 -6.06 5.23
CA VAL A 25 6.70 -5.35 6.29
C VAL A 25 7.51 -4.22 5.66
N LEU A 26 7.40 -3.02 6.24
CA LEU A 26 8.15 -1.83 5.86
C LEU A 26 9.37 -1.66 6.76
N ALA A 27 9.13 -1.43 8.05
CA ALA A 27 10.16 -1.12 9.02
C ALA A 27 9.74 -1.60 10.42
N GLY A 28 10.62 -2.35 11.09
CA GLY A 28 10.32 -2.91 12.41
C GLY A 28 9.04 -3.75 12.41
N THR A 29 8.06 -3.33 13.22
CA THR A 29 6.75 -3.99 13.34
C THR A 29 5.69 -3.43 12.39
N TYR A 30 6.02 -2.37 11.65
CA TYR A 30 5.09 -1.70 10.73
C TYR A 30 5.02 -2.42 9.39
N ALA A 31 3.80 -2.65 8.93
CA ALA A 31 3.53 -3.28 7.65
C ALA A 31 2.41 -2.54 6.91
N ILE A 32 2.49 -2.57 5.58
CA ILE A 32 1.35 -2.30 4.71
C ILE A 32 0.42 -3.50 4.81
N ASN A 33 -0.86 -3.26 5.07
CA ASN A 33 -1.92 -4.23 4.96
C ASN A 33 -2.90 -3.72 3.92
N ARG A 34 -3.08 -4.51 2.87
CA ARG A 34 -4.11 -4.31 1.87
C ARG A 34 -5.12 -5.44 1.98
N THR A 35 -6.36 -5.07 2.20
CA THR A 35 -7.55 -5.94 2.22
C THR A 35 -8.52 -5.58 1.10
N SER A 36 -8.38 -4.41 0.49
CA SER A 36 -9.08 -4.03 -0.73
C SER A 36 -8.38 -2.86 -1.43
N PRO A 37 -8.76 -2.50 -2.67
CA PRO A 37 -8.25 -1.28 -3.32
C PRO A 37 -8.56 0.02 -2.55
N GLN A 38 -9.61 0.01 -1.73
CA GLN A 38 -10.05 1.16 -0.92
C GLN A 38 -9.65 1.01 0.56
N ASP A 39 -9.00 -0.10 0.92
CA ASP A 39 -8.57 -0.39 2.28
C ASP A 39 -7.10 -0.84 2.23
N ILE A 40 -6.24 0.18 2.18
CA ILE A 40 -4.79 0.07 2.21
C ILE A 40 -4.32 0.87 3.41
N THR A 41 -3.75 0.19 4.40
CA THR A 41 -3.38 0.77 5.69
C THR A 41 -1.92 0.47 6.00
N ILE A 42 -1.26 1.37 6.74
CA ILE A 42 0.04 1.08 7.35
C ILE A 42 -0.19 1.01 8.86
N SER A 43 0.15 -0.12 9.46
CA SER A 43 -0.02 -0.31 10.91
C SER A 43 1.11 -1.10 11.51
N GLY A 44 1.47 -0.76 12.75
CA GLY A 44 2.46 -1.44 13.58
C GLY A 44 2.55 -0.76 14.93
N GLY A 45 3.04 -1.47 15.95
CA GLY A 45 3.13 -0.91 17.30
C GLY A 45 1.81 -0.28 17.76
N ARG A 46 1.86 1.01 18.11
CA ARG A 46 0.70 1.81 18.53
C ARG A 46 0.11 2.75 17.48
N SER A 47 0.77 2.89 16.33
CA SER A 47 0.42 3.89 15.32
C SER A 47 -0.13 3.27 14.04
N ARG A 48 -1.11 3.94 13.45
CA ARG A 48 -1.80 3.49 12.23
C ARG A 48 -2.06 4.68 11.31
N ILE A 49 -1.64 4.54 10.05
CA ILE A 49 -2.07 5.38 8.94
C ILE A 49 -3.20 4.64 8.25
N ALA A 50 -4.41 5.13 8.46
CA ALA A 50 -5.63 4.48 8.01
C ALA A 50 -6.01 4.90 6.59
N ASP A 51 -6.47 3.90 5.85
CA ASP A 51 -7.26 3.89 4.62
C ASP A 51 -6.64 4.61 3.41
N ILE A 52 -6.77 3.99 2.23
CA ILE A 52 -6.32 4.50 0.91
C ILE A 52 -4.91 5.12 0.89
N VAL A 53 -3.93 4.43 1.48
CA VAL A 53 -2.52 4.77 1.25
C VAL A 53 -2.16 4.41 -0.19
N VAL A 54 -1.85 5.42 -1.00
CA VAL A 54 -1.52 5.26 -2.42
C VAL A 54 -0.03 5.07 -2.63
N GLU A 55 0.79 5.82 -1.89
CA GLU A 55 2.24 5.76 -2.00
C GLU A 55 2.85 5.75 -0.61
N CYS A 56 3.92 4.98 -0.42
CA CYS A 56 4.70 5.02 0.81
C CYS A 56 6.16 4.61 0.56
N ASN A 57 7.03 4.99 1.49
CA ASN A 57 8.39 4.48 1.54
C ASN A 57 8.94 4.60 2.96
N THR A 58 10.07 3.97 3.22
CA THR A 58 10.73 4.02 4.53
C THR A 58 12.25 3.95 4.41
N ASP A 59 12.94 4.61 5.35
CA ASP A 59 14.38 4.47 5.57
C ASP A 59 14.70 3.58 6.80
N GLY A 60 13.69 2.92 7.36
CA GLY A 60 13.76 2.10 8.57
C GLY A 60 13.38 2.85 9.85
N ARG A 61 13.71 4.15 9.95
CA ARG A 61 13.35 4.98 11.11
C ARG A 61 12.07 5.74 10.88
N PHE A 62 11.92 6.32 9.69
CA PHE A 62 10.74 7.05 9.29
C PHE A 62 10.01 6.29 8.19
N ILE A 63 8.68 6.31 8.27
CA ILE A 63 7.79 5.90 7.20
C ILE A 63 7.13 7.16 6.70
N ILE A 64 7.27 7.41 5.40
CA ILE A 64 6.54 8.47 4.71
C ILE A 64 5.40 7.84 3.92
N ALA A 65 4.24 8.46 3.94
CA ALA A 65 3.08 7.98 3.20
C ALA A 65 2.30 9.14 2.60
N LYS A 66 1.68 8.86 1.46
CA LYS A 66 0.68 9.69 0.81
C LYS A 66 -0.62 8.91 0.81
N ARG A 67 -1.66 9.58 1.27
CA ARG A 67 -3.01 9.07 1.38
C ARG A 67 -3.92 9.82 0.43
N GLN A 68 -4.79 9.10 -0.27
CA GLN A 68 -5.87 9.73 -1.00
C GLN A 68 -6.96 10.18 -0.02
N GLY A 69 -7.35 11.44 -0.11
CA GLY A 69 -8.43 11.99 0.68
C GLY A 69 -9.77 11.40 0.29
N LEU A 70 -10.70 11.42 1.23
CA LEU A 70 -12.07 10.99 1.03
C LEU A 70 -12.97 12.23 0.92
N ARG A 71 -13.99 12.15 0.07
CA ARG A 71 -15.06 13.16 0.00
C ARG A 71 -16.41 12.49 0.13
N ARG A 72 -17.39 13.23 0.65
CA ARG A 72 -18.78 12.77 0.61
C ARG A 72 -19.24 12.62 -0.83
N ARG A 73 -19.84 11.49 -1.14
CA ARG A 73 -20.48 11.25 -2.44
C ARG A 73 -21.62 12.24 -2.69
N SER A 74 -22.44 12.48 -1.67
CA SER A 74 -23.60 13.38 -1.73
C SER A 74 -23.46 14.47 -0.66
N PRO A 75 -22.68 15.53 -0.91
CA PRO A 75 -22.44 16.58 0.09
C PRO A 75 -23.73 17.33 0.51
N ASN A 76 -24.76 17.31 -0.34
CA ASN A 76 -26.04 17.97 -0.09
C ASN A 76 -27.08 17.09 0.61
N ASP A 77 -26.81 15.78 0.80
CA ASP A 77 -27.70 14.89 1.53
C ASP A 77 -27.13 14.61 2.94
N PRO A 78 -27.72 15.16 4.02
CA PRO A 78 -27.24 14.93 5.36
C PRO A 78 -27.39 13.47 5.83
N LYS A 79 -28.20 12.64 5.14
CA LYS A 79 -28.38 11.22 5.46
C LYS A 79 -27.37 10.31 4.76
N ASP A 80 -26.68 10.80 3.73
CA ASP A 80 -25.64 10.07 3.04
C ASP A 80 -24.27 10.38 3.64
N THR A 81 -23.83 9.50 4.55
CA THR A 81 -22.49 9.59 5.15
C THR A 81 -21.44 8.79 4.38
N PHE A 82 -21.77 8.28 3.19
CA PHE A 82 -20.84 7.50 2.40
C PHE A 82 -19.74 8.40 1.84
N GLU A 83 -18.49 7.98 2.04
CA GLU A 83 -17.32 8.69 1.56
C GLU A 83 -16.67 7.89 0.43
N GLU A 84 -16.26 8.60 -0.62
CA GLU A 84 -15.59 8.04 -1.79
C GLU A 84 -14.21 8.67 -1.96
N PRO A 85 -13.25 7.97 -2.58
CA PRO A 85 -11.92 8.52 -2.82
C PRO A 85 -12.00 9.74 -3.75
N ASP A 86 -11.38 10.84 -3.35
CA ASP A 86 -11.23 12.03 -4.20
C ASP A 86 -9.88 11.97 -4.91
N PRO A 87 -9.82 11.88 -6.26
CA PRO A 87 -8.57 11.86 -7.01
C PRO A 87 -7.75 13.15 -6.92
N ASN A 88 -8.34 14.25 -6.42
CA ASN A 88 -7.69 15.55 -6.33
C ASN A 88 -7.27 15.92 -4.90
N LEU A 89 -7.68 15.14 -3.90
CA LEU A 89 -7.35 15.40 -2.51
C LEU A 89 -6.29 14.41 -2.05
N PHE A 90 -5.15 14.91 -1.59
CA PHE A 90 -4.09 14.08 -1.03
C PHE A 90 -3.55 14.70 0.24
N ASP A 91 -3.34 13.84 1.23
CA ASP A 91 -2.66 14.19 2.47
C ASP A 91 -1.41 13.36 2.62
N TYR A 92 -0.45 13.90 3.36
CA TYR A 92 0.83 13.27 3.60
C TYR A 92 0.99 12.99 5.10
N TRP A 93 1.70 11.91 5.39
CA TRP A 93 1.91 11.44 6.74
C TRP A 93 3.38 11.05 6.92
N ILE A 94 3.91 11.33 8.11
CA ILE A 94 5.24 10.92 8.53
C ILE A 94 5.08 10.19 9.85
N LEU A 95 5.61 8.98 9.93
CA LEU A 95 5.60 8.15 11.12
C LEU A 95 7.03 7.85 11.53
N ASP A 96 7.40 8.20 12.75
CA ASP A 96 8.65 7.77 13.38
C ASP A 96 8.42 6.41 14.04
N THR A 97 9.11 5.38 13.56
CA THR A 97 8.96 4.00 14.03
C THR A 97 9.59 3.75 15.41
N VAL A 98 10.50 4.62 15.84
CA VAL A 98 11.21 4.52 17.12
C VAL A 98 10.42 5.23 18.22
N SER A 99 10.01 6.47 17.97
CA SER A 99 9.20 7.22 18.95
C SER A 99 7.70 6.89 18.87
N GLU A 100 7.27 6.14 17.85
CA GLU A 100 5.87 5.83 17.53
C GLU A 100 5.01 7.07 17.28
N ILE A 101 5.63 8.23 17.02
CA ILE A 101 4.91 9.49 16.77
C ILE A 101 4.46 9.54 15.31
N LEU A 102 3.15 9.75 15.14
CA LEU A 102 2.53 9.98 13.84
C LEU A 102 2.26 11.47 13.64
N VAL A 103 2.76 12.02 12.53
CA VAL A 103 2.59 13.42 12.13
C VAL A 103 1.75 13.46 10.85
N GLY A 104 0.55 14.03 10.97
CA GLY A 104 -0.36 14.27 9.86
C GLY A 104 -1.81 14.41 10.32
N PRO A 105 -2.74 14.64 9.39
CA PRO A 105 -2.52 14.82 7.94
C PRO A 105 -1.79 16.14 7.64
N LEU A 106 -0.88 16.12 6.65
CA LEU A 106 -0.12 17.29 6.18
C LEU A 106 -0.44 17.58 4.72
N SER A 107 -0.42 18.86 4.34
CA SER A 107 -0.30 19.26 2.92
C SER A 107 1.09 18.92 2.36
N LEU A 108 1.25 18.99 1.04
CA LEU A 108 2.54 18.72 0.39
C LEU A 108 3.66 19.66 0.89
N ASP A 109 3.35 20.94 1.11
CA ASP A 109 4.35 21.92 1.56
C ASP A 109 4.70 21.75 3.03
N GLU A 110 3.72 21.46 3.89
CA GLU A 110 3.97 21.09 5.29
C GLU A 110 4.77 19.79 5.40
N PHE A 111 4.48 18.81 4.55
CA PHE A 111 5.21 17.55 4.48
C PHE A 111 6.67 17.78 4.09
N LYS A 112 6.95 18.57 3.05
CA LYS A 112 8.33 18.93 2.67
C LYS A 112 9.05 19.62 3.82
N THR A 113 8.38 20.58 4.47
CA THR A 113 8.93 21.32 5.61
C THR A 113 9.26 20.39 6.78
N LYS A 114 8.30 19.54 7.18
CA LYS A 114 8.48 18.55 8.25
C LYS A 114 9.54 17.52 7.93
N ARG A 115 9.68 17.09 6.67
CA ARG A 115 10.78 16.21 6.24
C ARG A 115 12.13 16.86 6.46
N THR A 116 12.28 18.13 6.10
CA THR A 116 13.53 18.87 6.34
C THR A 116 13.80 19.05 7.82
N GLU A 117 12.79 19.42 8.63
CA GLU A 117 12.92 19.56 10.09
C GLU A 117 13.34 18.26 10.79
N LEU A 118 12.78 17.13 10.35
CA LEU A 118 13.08 15.80 10.90
C LEU A 118 14.37 15.19 10.33
N GLY A 119 15.03 15.86 9.38
CA GLY A 119 16.26 15.37 8.74
C GLY A 119 16.04 14.14 7.85
N ILE A 120 14.83 13.94 7.33
CA ILE A 120 14.50 12.84 6.42
C ILE A 120 15.13 13.13 5.06
N GLN A 121 15.94 12.20 4.56
CA GLN A 121 16.64 12.38 3.28
C GLN A 121 15.65 12.64 2.14
N THR A 122 15.97 13.61 1.28
CA THR A 122 15.17 13.94 0.08
C THR A 122 15.19 12.82 -0.96
N SER A 123 16.23 11.99 -0.94
CA SER A 123 16.35 10.77 -1.75
C SER A 123 15.32 9.69 -1.42
N LEU A 124 14.65 9.77 -0.26
CA LEU A 124 13.58 8.85 0.10
C LEU A 124 12.30 9.22 -0.66
N GLU A 125 12.16 8.70 -1.88
CA GLU A 125 11.01 8.99 -2.74
C GLU A 125 9.79 8.16 -2.36
N LEU A 126 8.59 8.72 -2.48
CA LEU A 126 7.35 7.95 -2.31
C LEU A 126 7.23 6.92 -3.43
N LYS A 127 6.83 5.69 -3.09
CA LYS A 127 6.64 4.60 -4.05
C LYS A 127 5.22 4.10 -3.99
N ASP A 128 4.66 3.78 -5.14
CA ASP A 128 3.35 3.17 -5.24
C ASP A 128 3.23 1.91 -4.38
N VAL A 129 2.14 1.78 -3.62
CA VAL A 129 1.96 0.65 -2.69
C VAL A 129 1.89 -0.70 -3.42
N GLU A 130 1.36 -0.76 -4.65
CA GLU A 130 1.32 -2.00 -5.43
C GLU A 130 2.72 -2.50 -5.79
N SER A 131 3.74 -1.65 -5.79
CA SER A 131 5.13 -2.06 -6.01
C SER A 131 5.65 -3.03 -4.94
N PHE A 132 5.02 -3.03 -3.76
CA PHE A 132 5.34 -3.94 -2.65
C PHE A 132 4.65 -5.29 -2.76
N ASN A 133 3.76 -5.49 -3.75
CA ASN A 133 3.13 -6.77 -4.01
C ASN A 133 4.14 -7.74 -4.66
N LYS A 134 4.74 -8.59 -3.84
CA LYS A 134 5.79 -9.55 -4.25
C LYS A 134 5.30 -10.59 -5.27
N TRP A 135 3.99 -10.83 -5.39
CA TRP A 135 3.43 -11.83 -6.31
C TRP A 135 3.51 -11.43 -7.78
N LYS A 136 3.63 -10.13 -8.10
CA LYS A 136 3.78 -9.66 -9.49
C LYS A 136 5.18 -9.89 -10.08
N LYS A 137 6.14 -10.43 -9.32
CA LYS A 137 7.53 -10.70 -9.79
C LYS A 137 7.71 -12.10 -10.38
N VAL A 138 6.80 -12.56 -11.24
CA VAL A 138 7.10 -13.71 -12.12
C VAL A 138 7.29 -13.16 -13.54
N PRO A 139 8.52 -12.78 -13.96
CA PRO A 139 8.78 -12.59 -15.38
C PRO A 139 8.58 -13.95 -16.04
N ASN A 140 7.59 -14.02 -16.92
CA ASN A 140 7.29 -15.20 -17.72
C ASN A 140 8.45 -15.41 -18.71
N LYS A 141 9.58 -15.97 -18.25
CA LYS A 141 10.62 -16.51 -19.13
C LYS A 141 10.10 -17.84 -19.67
N ILE A 142 9.25 -17.76 -20.69
CA ILE A 142 9.00 -18.90 -21.56
C ILE A 142 10.34 -19.23 -22.20
N SER A 143 10.86 -20.41 -21.88
CA SER A 143 12.06 -20.96 -22.46
C SER A 143 11.82 -21.24 -23.94
N GLU A 144 12.37 -20.41 -24.81
CA GLU A 144 12.70 -20.85 -26.17
C GLU A 144 13.99 -21.69 -26.07
N ARG A 145 13.81 -22.94 -25.61
CA ARG A 145 14.75 -24.01 -25.91
C ARG A 145 14.21 -24.77 -27.11
N THR A 146 15.03 -24.78 -28.15
CA THR A 146 15.17 -25.88 -29.13
C THR A 146 14.12 -25.93 -30.24
N SER A 147 14.52 -25.51 -31.44
CA SER A 147 14.77 -26.43 -32.57
C SER A 147 15.69 -25.78 -33.58
#